data_AF-A0A8H8WPB5-F1
#
_entry.id   AF-A0A8H8WPB5-F1
#
_cell.length_a   1.000
_cell.length_b   1.000
_cell.length_c   1.000
_cell.angle_alpha   90.00
_cell.angle_beta   90.00
_cell.angle_gamma   90.00
#
_symmetry.space_group_name_H-M   'P 1'
#
loop_
_entity.id
_entity.type
_entity.pdbx_description
1 polymer ?
#
loop_
_entity_poly.entity_id
_entity_poly.type
_entity_poly.pdbx_seq_one_letter_code
_entity_poly.pdbx_strand_id
1 'polypeptide(L)' 'MVWDEPKRESNIRKHRMDFADADDRFEWADAVVEAAKPGPDGRPRFLAVGFLDGQRGHLGHQPTAGEPQREESL' A
#
# COMPACT_ATOMS: atom_id res chain seq x y z
N MET A 1 9.05 -0.27 -2.02
CA MET A 1 8.09 -1.06 -1.18
C MET A 1 8.61 -2.48 -0.91
N VAL A 2 8.11 -3.19 0.13
CA VAL A 2 8.47 -4.61 0.43
C VAL A 2 7.20 -5.47 0.49
N TRP A 3 7.25 -6.68 -0.05
CA TRP A 3 6.13 -7.64 -0.05
C TRP A 3 6.63 -9.10 -0.04
N ASP A 4 5.74 -10.03 0.33
CA ASP A 4 5.95 -11.46 0.11
C ASP A 4 5.61 -11.84 -1.34
N GLU A 5 6.41 -12.70 -1.98
CA GLU A 5 6.19 -13.06 -3.39
C GLU A 5 4.82 -13.73 -3.66
N PRO A 6 4.33 -14.66 -2.81
CA PRO A 6 2.98 -15.20 -2.99
C PRO A 6 1.87 -14.14 -2.92
N LYS A 7 2.12 -13.04 -2.20
CA LYS A 7 1.19 -11.91 -2.10
C LYS A 7 1.22 -11.08 -3.40
N ARG A 8 2.39 -10.82 -3.97
CA ARG A 8 2.55 -10.17 -5.28
C ARG A 8 1.83 -10.94 -6.38
N GLU A 9 2.09 -12.24 -6.50
CA GLU A 9 1.42 -13.10 -7.49
C GLU A 9 -0.10 -13.08 -7.33
N SER A 10 -0.59 -13.17 -6.08
CA SER A 10 -2.03 -13.07 -5.83
C SER A 10 -2.59 -11.70 -6.22
N ASN A 11 -1.83 -10.61 -6.09
CA ASN A 11 -2.27 -9.28 -6.44
C ASN A 11 -2.38 -9.11 -7.96
N ILE A 12 -1.38 -9.59 -8.70
CA ILE A 12 -1.38 -9.63 -10.16
C ILE A 12 -2.60 -10.42 -10.66
N ARG A 13 -2.85 -11.61 -10.12
CA ARG A 13 -3.98 -12.43 -10.55
C ARG A 13 -5.35 -11.80 -10.26
N LYS A 14 -5.50 -11.14 -9.11
CA LYS A 14 -6.79 -10.58 -8.67
C LYS A 14 -7.09 -9.20 -9.26
N HIS A 15 -6.05 -8.39 -9.42
CA HIS A 15 -6.17 -6.96 -9.71
C HIS A 15 -5.39 -6.53 -10.96
N ARG A 16 -4.67 -7.45 -11.61
CA ARG A 16 -3.79 -7.18 -12.77
C ARG A 16 -2.76 -6.09 -12.48
N MET A 17 -2.36 -5.97 -11.21
CA MET A 17 -1.46 -4.95 -10.71
C MET A 17 -0.30 -5.62 -9.99
N ASP A 18 0.92 -5.33 -10.45
CA ASP A 18 2.15 -5.71 -9.78
C ASP A 18 2.54 -4.62 -8.76
N PHE A 19 3.00 -5.03 -7.58
CA PHE A 19 3.51 -4.07 -6.60
C PHE A 19 4.85 -3.46 -7.02
N ALA A 20 5.66 -4.17 -7.79
CA ALA A 20 6.89 -3.63 -8.36
C ALA A 20 6.58 -2.45 -9.28
N ASP A 21 5.60 -2.61 -10.17
CA ASP A 21 5.18 -1.52 -11.07
C ASP A 21 4.50 -0.38 -10.30
N ALA A 22 3.74 -0.70 -9.24
CA ALA A 22 3.05 0.31 -8.45
C ALA A 22 4.02 1.22 -7.67
N ASP A 23 5.19 0.74 -7.26
CA ASP A 23 6.17 1.57 -6.53
C ASP A 23 6.60 2.79 -7.36
N ASP A 24 6.83 2.59 -8.67
CA ASP A 24 7.29 3.63 -9.60
C ASP A 24 6.15 4.44 -10.24
N ARG A 25 4.97 3.83 -10.41
CA ARG A 25 3.88 4.43 -11.21
C ARG A 25 2.77 5.05 -10.38
N PHE A 26 2.73 4.75 -9.09
CA PHE A 26 1.76 5.35 -8.18
C PHE A 26 2.21 6.76 -7.78
N GLU A 27 1.30 7.72 -7.87
CA GLU A 27 1.56 9.12 -7.56
C GLU A 27 1.53 9.34 -6.03
N TRP A 28 2.60 8.91 -5.37
CA TRP A 28 2.72 8.95 -3.90
C TRP A 28 2.64 10.35 -3.29
N ALA A 29 3.04 11.38 -4.03
CA ALA A 29 3.03 12.76 -3.56
C ALA A 29 1.61 13.27 -3.27
N ASP A 30 0.63 12.79 -4.04
CA ASP A 30 -0.78 13.17 -3.92
C ASP A 30 -1.62 12.11 -3.21
N ALA A 31 -0.98 11.03 -2.74
CA ALA A 31 -1.65 9.94 -2.07
C ALA A 31 -1.95 10.26 -0.61
N VAL A 32 -3.17 9.94 -0.19
CA VAL A 32 -3.59 10.01 1.22
C VAL A 32 -3.40 8.62 1.84
N VAL A 33 -2.78 8.55 3.01
CA VAL A 33 -2.57 7.29 3.73
C VAL A 33 -3.42 7.28 4.99
N GLU A 34 -4.38 6.37 5.05
CA GLU A 34 -5.34 6.27 6.16
C GLU A 34 -5.12 4.98 6.96
N ALA A 35 -5.42 5.03 8.25
CA ALA A 35 -5.49 3.82 9.07
C ALA A 35 -6.65 2.93 8.59
N ALA A 36 -6.35 1.66 8.32
CA ALA A 36 -7.31 0.63 7.95
C ALA A 36 -7.59 -0.31 9.13
N LYS A 37 -8.63 -1.14 8.99
CA LYS A 37 -8.96 -2.17 9.98
C LYS A 37 -7.71 -3.03 10.28
N PRO A 38 -7.32 -3.20 11.55
CA PRO A 38 -6.19 -4.05 11.92
C PRO A 38 -6.29 -5.46 11.35
N GLY A 39 -5.14 -6.07 11.09
CA GLY A 39 -5.06 -7.44 10.63
C GLY A 39 -5.60 -8.45 11.66
N PRO A 40 -5.83 -9.72 11.25
CA PRO A 40 -6.23 -10.78 12.18
C PRO A 40 -5.23 -11.01 13.32
N ASP A 41 -3.97 -10.63 13.12
CA ASP A 41 -2.86 -10.66 14.08
C ASP A 41 -2.80 -9.42 14.97
N GLY A 42 -3.77 -8.51 14.85
CA GLY A 42 -3.83 -7.26 15.62
C GLY A 42 -2.88 -6.17 15.12
N ARG A 43 -2.08 -6.43 14.08
CA ARG A 43 -1.13 -5.44 13.55
C ARG A 43 -1.87 -4.33 12.81
N PRO A 44 -1.39 -3.07 12.92
CA PRO A 44 -1.97 -1.97 12.18
C PRO A 44 -1.87 -2.22 10.67
N ARG A 45 -2.84 -1.70 9.93
CA ARG A 45 -2.91 -1.71 8.48
C ARG A 45 -3.14 -0.29 8.03
N PHE A 46 -2.57 0.07 6.91
CA PHE A 46 -2.76 1.37 6.29
C PHE A 46 -3.23 1.17 4.85
N LEU A 47 -3.99 2.14 4.36
CA LEU A 47 -4.44 2.18 2.98
C LEU A 47 -3.97 3.49 2.37
N ALA A 48 -3.08 3.40 1.39
CA ALA A 48 -2.77 4.51 0.51
C ALA A 48 -3.86 4.62 -0.56
N VAL A 49 -4.42 5.81 -0.73
CA VAL A 49 -5.42 6.15 -1.74
C VAL A 49 -4.83 7.23 -2.62
N GLY A 50 -4.73 6.97 -3.93
CA GLY A 50 -4.05 7.87 -4.85
C GLY A 50 -4.32 7.49 -6.30
N PHE A 51 -3.45 7.93 -7.20
CA PHE A 51 -3.57 7.67 -8.63
C PHE A 51 -2.44 6.75 -9.11
N LEU A 52 -2.80 5.81 -9.98
CA LEU A 52 -1.89 4.93 -10.72
C LEU A 52 -2.16 5.14 -12.20
N ASP A 53 -1.19 5.65 -12.95
CA ASP A 53 -1.37 6.00 -14.37
C ASP A 53 -2.63 6.87 -14.63
N GLY A 54 -2.89 7.85 -13.75
CA GLY A 54 -4.07 8.72 -13.83
C GLY A 54 -5.41 8.08 -13.46
N GLN A 55 -5.43 6.81 -13.01
CA GLN A 55 -6.62 6.14 -12.50
C GLN A 55 -6.60 6.06 -10.98
N ARG A 56 -7.72 6.38 -10.33
CA ARG A 56 -7.81 6.30 -8.87
C ARG A 56 -7.73 4.84 -8.42
N GLY A 57 -6.79 4.55 -7.51
CA GLY A 57 -6.54 3.23 -6.96
C GLY A 57 -6.27 3.27 -5.45
N HIS A 58 -6.26 2.09 -4.85
CA HIS A 58 -5.94 1.92 -3.44
C HIS A 58 -4.85 0.86 -3.30
N LEU A 59 -3.86 1.15 -2.46
CA LEU A 59 -2.76 0.24 -2.15
C LEU A 59 -2.68 0.01 -0.64
N GLY A 60 -2.89 -1.24 -0.23
CA GLY A 60 -2.84 -1.63 1.18
C GLY A 60 -1.41 -1.94 1.62
N HIS A 61 -0.98 -1.39 2.74
CA HIS A 61 0.33 -1.61 3.32
C HIS A 61 0.24 -1.97 4.81
N GLN A 62 1.16 -2.80 5.28
CA GLN A 62 1.41 -3.05 6.70
C GLN A 62 2.87 -2.68 6.99
N PRO A 63 3.14 -1.76 7.93
CA PRO A 63 4.50 -1.40 8.27
C PRO A 63 5.23 -2.60 8.85
N THR A 64 6.48 -2.74 8.44
CA THR A 64 7.38 -3.73 9.01
C THR A 64 7.94 -3.22 10.33
N ALA A 65 8.31 -4.13 11.23
CA ALA A 65 8.86 -3.75 12.52
C ALA A 65 10.17 -2.96 12.31
N GLY A 66 10.14 -1.66 12.65
CA GLY A 66 11.27 -0.74 12.48
C GLY A 66 11.04 0.42 11.51
N GLU A 67 9.93 0.45 10.76
CA GLU A 67 9.60 1.61 9.94
C GLU A 67 9.05 2.76 10.82
N PRO A 68 9.57 4.00 10.69
CA PRO A 68 8.97 5.14 11.33
C PRO A 68 7.56 5.31 10.77
N GLN A 69 6.56 5.28 11.65
CA GLN A 69 5.21 5.67 11.28
C GLN A 69 5.32 7.13 10.85
N ARG A 70 5.01 7.45 9.59
CA ARG A 70 4.92 8.84 9.17
C ARG A 70 3.70 9.42 9.87
N GLU A 71 3.96 9.99 11.04
CA GLU A 71 2.98 10.69 11.85
C GLU A 71 2.48 11.87 11.03
N GLU A 72 1.15 11.94 10.88
CA GLU A 72 0.47 13.01 10.16
C GLU A 72 0.89 14.36 10.76
N SER A 73 1.58 15.18 9.98
CA SER A 73 1.79 16.58 10.36
C SER A 73 0.45 17.31 10.22
N LEU A 74 -0.15 17.63 11.36
CA LEU A 74 -1.27 18.55 11.55
C LEU A 74 -1.04 19.91 10.86
#